data_AF-A0A365H0J6-F1
#
_entry.id   AF-A0A365H0J6-F1
#
_cell.length_a   1.000
_cell.length_b   1.000
_cell.length_c   1.000
_cell.angle_alpha   90.00
_cell.angle_beta   90.00
_cell.angle_gamma   90.00
#
_symmetry.space_group_name_H-M   'P 1'
#
loop_
_entity.id
_entity.type
_entity.pdbx_description
1 polymer ?
#
loop_
_entity_poly.entity_id
_entity_poly.type
_entity_poly.pdbx_seq_one_letter_code
_entity_poly.pdbx_strand_id
1 'polypeptide(L)'
;MPFNTAAADCRSAIVGVLSSWSALVADERGVAPPRRAAPHLGTFLRRHLDWLARHPGAGDFAAEVAALERAAHRVTSPDPTRRLPVGPCVEPRCTGSLTALVTRDRHRPAEIRCDADPAHTWTGHEWLALGDRPTEAPRWLSPADIECLWDIPRGSVYRLASEQRWRRHRRAGRAYYAAADVQRTLVHRH
;
A
#
# COMPACT_ATOMS: atom_id res chain seq x y z
N MET A 1 -15.33 5.12 -22.88
CA MET A 1 -14.44 5.30 -21.71
C MET A 1 -15.32 5.56 -20.49
N PRO A 2 -15.21 4.78 -19.41
CA PRO A 2 -16.02 5.01 -18.21
C PRO A 2 -15.58 6.30 -17.51
N PHE A 3 -16.56 7.08 -17.02
CA PHE A 3 -16.34 8.30 -16.25
C PHE A 3 -15.83 7.92 -14.85
N ASN A 4 -14.66 8.44 -14.46
CA ASN A 4 -14.13 8.21 -13.10
C ASN A 4 -14.75 9.24 -12.14
N THR A 5 -15.89 8.88 -11.55
CA THR A 5 -16.62 9.73 -10.60
C THR A 5 -15.74 10.13 -9.42
N ALA A 6 -14.92 9.23 -8.89
CA ALA A 6 -14.00 9.54 -7.78
C ALA A 6 -12.97 10.62 -8.14
N ALA A 7 -12.50 10.63 -9.40
CA ALA A 7 -11.61 11.68 -9.89
C ALA A 7 -12.33 13.03 -10.09
N ALA A 8 -13.58 13.01 -10.53
CA ALA A 8 -14.40 14.21 -10.64
C ALA A 8 -14.72 14.82 -9.26
N ASP A 9 -15.04 13.98 -8.28
CA ASP A 9 -15.31 14.38 -6.90
C ASP A 9 -14.05 14.96 -6.24
N CYS A 10 -12.90 14.29 -6.40
CA CYS A 10 -11.62 14.76 -5.90
C CYS A 10 -11.25 16.13 -6.51
N ARG A 11 -11.42 16.29 -7.82
CA ARG A 11 -11.18 17.59 -8.49
C ARG A 11 -12.08 18.69 -7.94
N SER A 12 -13.35 18.39 -7.71
CA SER A 12 -14.32 19.34 -7.15
C SER A 12 -13.94 19.75 -5.74
N ALA A 13 -13.53 18.80 -4.90
CA ALA A 13 -13.04 19.07 -3.54
C ALA A 13 -11.78 19.96 -3.54
N ILE A 14 -10.82 19.69 -4.42
CA ILE A 14 -9.60 20.51 -4.58
C ILE A 14 -9.97 21.95 -4.94
N VAL A 15 -10.85 22.15 -5.92
CA VAL A 15 -11.24 23.50 -6.33
C VAL A 15 -11.98 24.22 -5.21
N GLY A 16 -12.88 23.53 -4.49
CA GLY A 16 -13.65 24.11 -3.38
C GLY A 16 -12.76 24.63 -2.25
N VAL A 17 -11.92 23.75 -1.70
CA VAL A 17 -11.03 24.08 -0.58
C VAL A 17 -10.02 25.17 -0.97
N LEU A 18 -9.33 25.02 -2.10
CA LEU A 18 -8.33 26.03 -2.51
C LEU A 18 -8.99 27.38 -2.84
N SER A 19 -10.24 27.39 -3.32
CA SER A 19 -10.99 28.64 -3.55
C SER A 19 -11.37 29.32 -2.25
N SER A 20 -11.78 28.56 -1.23
CA SER A 20 -12.09 29.09 0.11
C SER A 20 -10.88 29.81 0.70
N TRP A 21 -9.72 29.14 0.72
CA TRP A 21 -8.48 29.74 1.22
C TRP A 21 -7.99 30.90 0.36
N SER A 22 -8.15 30.83 -0.96
CA SER A 22 -7.78 31.95 -1.84
C SER A 22 -8.67 33.17 -1.61
N ALA A 23 -9.95 32.98 -1.28
CA ALA A 23 -10.88 34.06 -0.94
C ALA A 23 -10.50 34.71 0.39
N LEU A 24 -10.19 33.91 1.42
CA LEU A 24 -9.70 34.43 2.72
C LEU A 24 -8.44 35.26 2.55
N VAL A 25 -7.45 34.76 1.81
CA VAL A 25 -6.21 35.50 1.53
C VAL A 25 -6.52 36.79 0.74
N ALA A 26 -7.38 36.74 -0.27
CA ALA A 26 -7.73 37.91 -1.09
C ALA A 26 -8.39 39.01 -0.25
N ASP A 27 -9.30 38.62 0.63
CA ASP A 27 -10.04 39.53 1.52
C ASP A 27 -9.10 40.18 2.55
N GLU A 28 -8.37 39.36 3.32
CA GLU A 28 -7.52 39.86 4.40
C GLU A 28 -6.26 40.60 3.93
N ARG A 29 -5.75 40.25 2.73
CA ARG A 29 -4.57 40.93 2.15
C ARG A 29 -4.95 42.09 1.23
N GLY A 30 -6.23 42.26 0.90
CA GLY A 30 -6.69 43.23 -0.09
C GLY A 30 -6.07 43.01 -1.48
N VAL A 31 -5.89 41.75 -1.90
CA VAL A 31 -5.32 41.41 -3.22
C VAL A 31 -6.39 40.82 -4.15
N ALA A 32 -6.18 40.97 -5.45
CA ALA A 32 -7.11 40.41 -6.44
C ALA A 32 -7.18 38.87 -6.35
N PRO A 33 -8.38 38.28 -6.33
CA PRO A 33 -8.53 36.83 -6.25
C PRO A 33 -8.11 36.15 -7.56
N PRO A 34 -7.51 34.95 -7.49
CA PRO A 34 -7.16 34.17 -8.68
C PRO A 34 -8.40 33.59 -9.38
N ARG A 35 -8.21 33.13 -10.63
CA ARG A 35 -9.23 32.33 -11.33
C ARG A 35 -9.53 31.03 -10.58
N ARG A 36 -10.79 30.60 -10.55
CA ARG A 36 -11.26 29.36 -9.92
C ARG A 36 -10.88 28.10 -10.71
N ALA A 37 -9.57 27.85 -10.80
CA ALA A 37 -9.00 26.65 -11.40
C ALA A 37 -7.82 26.19 -10.54
N ALA A 38 -7.73 24.89 -10.25
CA ALA A 38 -6.76 24.33 -9.31
C ALA A 38 -5.30 24.81 -9.50
N PRO A 39 -4.74 24.90 -10.73
CA PRO A 39 -3.37 25.41 -10.92
C PRO A 39 -3.20 26.89 -10.52
N HIS A 40 -4.21 27.73 -10.79
CA HIS A 40 -4.17 29.15 -10.46
C HIS A 40 -4.32 29.38 -8.97
N LEU A 41 -5.25 28.64 -8.33
CA LEU A 41 -5.45 28.67 -6.88
C LEU A 41 -4.20 28.21 -6.14
N GLY A 42 -3.59 27.09 -6.56
CA GLY A 42 -2.36 26.58 -5.96
C GLY A 42 -1.18 27.55 -6.12
N THR A 43 -1.03 28.18 -7.28
CA THR A 43 0.03 29.17 -7.51
C THR A 43 -0.16 30.41 -6.63
N PHE A 44 -1.38 30.91 -6.52
CA PHE A 44 -1.72 32.04 -5.66
C PHE A 44 -1.43 31.73 -4.19
N LEU A 45 -1.96 30.62 -3.67
CA LEU A 45 -1.71 30.21 -2.28
C LEU A 45 -0.23 30.00 -1.99
N ARG A 46 0.52 29.39 -2.92
CA ARG A 46 1.98 29.22 -2.79
C ARG A 46 2.71 30.55 -2.60
N ARG A 47 2.30 31.61 -3.30
CA ARG A 47 2.88 32.95 -3.15
C ARG A 47 2.61 33.58 -1.79
N HIS A 48 1.54 33.15 -1.12
CA HIS A 48 1.10 33.67 0.17
C HIS A 48 1.38 32.71 1.34
N LEU A 49 2.17 31.64 1.13
CA LEU A 49 2.44 30.63 2.16
C LEU A 49 3.08 31.22 3.43
N ASP A 50 4.03 32.16 3.29
CA ASP A 50 4.64 32.78 4.46
C ASP A 50 3.62 33.52 5.33
N TRP A 51 2.62 34.14 4.70
CA TRP A 51 1.54 34.81 5.40
C TRP A 51 0.57 33.81 6.02
N LEU A 52 0.18 32.78 5.27
CA LEU A 52 -0.69 31.69 5.76
C LEU A 52 -0.05 30.96 6.95
N ALA A 53 1.26 30.76 6.95
CA ALA A 53 2.00 30.11 8.04
C ALA A 53 1.98 30.92 9.35
N ARG A 54 1.72 32.23 9.28
CA ARG A 54 1.56 33.13 10.44
C ARG A 54 0.10 33.42 10.77
N HIS A 55 -0.84 33.00 9.93
CA HIS A 55 -2.26 33.21 10.14
C HIS A 55 -2.79 32.28 11.24
N PRO A 56 -3.75 32.70 12.09
CA PRO A 56 -4.31 31.84 13.14
C PRO A 56 -4.84 30.49 12.63
N GLY A 57 -5.38 30.47 11.41
CA GLY A 57 -5.88 29.25 10.73
C GLY A 57 -4.82 28.40 10.01
N ALA A 58 -3.52 28.61 10.25
CA ALA A 58 -2.45 27.87 9.57
C ALA A 58 -2.58 26.34 9.73
N GLY A 59 -2.99 25.89 10.91
CA GLY A 59 -3.21 24.47 11.21
C GLY A 59 -4.34 23.87 10.37
N ASP A 60 -5.46 24.57 10.26
CA ASP A 60 -6.62 24.15 9.46
C ASP A 60 -6.26 24.10 7.97
N PHE A 61 -5.56 25.14 7.47
CA PHE A 61 -5.07 25.16 6.10
C PHE A 61 -4.19 23.93 5.79
N ALA A 62 -3.21 23.64 6.66
CA ALA A 62 -2.32 22.50 6.48
C ALA A 62 -3.09 21.16 6.53
N ALA A 63 -4.04 21.02 7.45
CA ALA A 63 -4.86 19.82 7.58
C ALA A 63 -5.73 19.56 6.35
N GLU A 64 -6.39 20.60 5.83
CA GLU A 64 -7.23 20.51 4.64
C GLU A 64 -6.40 20.22 3.38
N VAL A 65 -5.26 20.89 3.17
CA VAL A 65 -4.37 20.61 2.04
C VAL A 65 -3.82 19.19 2.10
N ALA A 66 -3.43 18.70 3.28
CA ALA A 66 -2.99 17.32 3.46
C ALA A 66 -4.13 16.30 3.21
N ALA A 67 -5.38 16.65 3.53
CA ALA A 67 -6.53 15.81 3.23
C ALA A 67 -6.78 15.72 1.71
N LEU A 68 -6.65 16.83 0.98
CA LEU A 68 -6.73 16.86 -0.48
C LEU A 68 -5.61 16.04 -1.13
N GLU A 69 -4.38 16.18 -0.66
CA GLU A 69 -3.22 15.43 -1.15
C GLU A 69 -3.44 13.92 -1.00
N ARG A 70 -3.87 13.47 0.19
CA ARG A 70 -4.25 12.06 0.42
C ARG A 70 -5.37 11.59 -0.50
N ALA A 71 -6.40 12.42 -0.73
CA ALA A 71 -7.50 12.08 -1.63
C ALA A 71 -7.04 11.97 -3.09
N ALA A 72 -6.21 12.92 -3.56
CA ALA A 72 -5.65 12.91 -4.90
C ALA A 72 -4.73 11.70 -5.11
N HIS A 73 -3.91 11.34 -4.13
CA HIS A 73 -3.07 10.15 -4.18
C HIS A 73 -3.89 8.86 -4.32
N ARG A 74 -5.01 8.73 -3.59
CA ARG A 74 -5.91 7.57 -3.72
C ARG A 74 -6.53 7.42 -5.11
N VAL A 75 -6.77 8.52 -5.80
CA VAL A 75 -7.39 8.53 -7.14
C VAL A 75 -6.36 8.32 -8.26
N THR A 76 -5.19 8.94 -8.12
CA THR A 76 -4.14 8.96 -9.17
C THR A 76 -3.17 7.79 -9.08
N SER A 77 -3.01 7.22 -7.88
CA SER A 77 -2.24 6.01 -7.64
C SER A 77 -3.22 4.91 -7.23
N PRO A 78 -3.51 3.92 -8.10
CA PRO A 78 -4.18 2.71 -7.67
C PRO A 78 -3.22 1.92 -6.76
N ASP A 79 -3.25 2.28 -5.48
CA ASP A 79 -2.70 1.64 -4.28
C ASP A 79 -1.15 1.42 -4.23
N PRO A 80 -0.45 1.85 -3.15
CA PRO A 80 0.98 1.58 -3.00
C PRO A 80 1.23 0.09 -2.83
N THR A 81 1.67 -0.55 -3.90
CA THR A 81 2.08 -1.95 -3.94
C THR A 81 3.25 -2.16 -2.98
N ARG A 82 3.02 -2.85 -1.86
CA ARG A 82 4.08 -3.21 -0.92
C ARG A 82 4.96 -4.28 -1.57
N ARG A 83 6.25 -3.96 -1.75
CA ARG A 83 7.27 -4.89 -2.26
C ARG A 83 7.85 -5.71 -1.11
N LEU A 84 7.72 -7.03 -1.16
CA LEU A 84 8.30 -7.96 -0.19
C LEU A 84 9.30 -8.87 -0.91
N PRO A 85 10.59 -8.91 -0.51
CA PRO A 85 11.53 -9.86 -1.08
C PRO A 85 11.15 -11.29 -0.66
N VAL A 86 11.02 -12.18 -1.64
CA VAL A 86 10.59 -13.57 -1.44
C VAL A 86 11.79 -14.52 -1.40
N GLY A 87 12.78 -14.31 -2.27
CA GLY A 87 13.95 -15.18 -2.40
C GLY A 87 14.45 -15.29 -3.84
N PRO A 88 15.35 -16.23 -4.17
CA PRO A 88 15.80 -16.45 -5.54
C PRO A 88 14.67 -16.98 -6.44
N CYS A 89 14.83 -16.77 -7.75
CA CYS A 89 13.91 -17.28 -8.76
C CYS A 89 13.81 -18.81 -8.72
N VAL A 90 12.61 -19.33 -8.92
CA VAL A 90 12.34 -20.78 -8.94
C VAL A 90 12.65 -21.42 -10.30
N GLU A 91 12.82 -20.62 -11.35
CA GLU A 91 13.10 -21.11 -12.69
C GLU A 91 14.55 -21.58 -12.84
N PRO A 92 14.80 -22.80 -13.37
CA PRO A 92 16.14 -23.31 -13.61
C PRO A 92 16.91 -22.36 -14.52
N ARG A 93 18.15 -22.03 -14.13
CA ARG A 93 19.06 -21.09 -14.82
C ARG A 93 18.69 -19.61 -14.71
N CYS A 94 17.68 -19.23 -13.92
CA CYS A 94 17.44 -17.83 -13.59
C CYS A 94 18.22 -17.44 -12.32
N THR A 95 19.04 -16.38 -12.39
CA THR A 95 19.79 -15.83 -11.25
C THR A 95 19.07 -14.67 -10.56
N GLY A 96 17.84 -14.36 -10.99
CA GLY A 96 17.06 -13.25 -10.46
C GLY A 96 16.49 -13.51 -9.07
N SER A 97 16.04 -12.44 -8.44
CA SER A 97 15.31 -12.46 -7.18
C SER A 97 13.84 -12.16 -7.39
N LEU A 98 13.01 -12.80 -6.59
CA LEU A 98 11.57 -12.67 -6.60
C LEU A 98 11.11 -11.62 -5.60
N THR A 99 10.23 -10.75 -6.05
CA THR A 99 9.55 -9.75 -5.23
C THR A 99 8.06 -9.96 -5.29
N ALA A 100 7.42 -10.12 -4.15
CA ALA A 100 5.96 -10.07 -4.03
C ALA A 100 5.48 -8.62 -4.01
N LEU A 101 4.52 -8.34 -4.87
CA LEU A 101 3.78 -7.12 -5.03
C LEU A 101 2.43 -7.30 -4.36
N VAL A 102 2.32 -6.80 -3.13
CA VAL A 102 1.11 -6.92 -2.32
C VAL A 102 0.36 -5.59 -2.36
N THR A 103 -0.83 -5.61 -2.94
CA THR A 103 -1.78 -4.50 -2.84
C THR A 103 -2.66 -4.70 -1.59
N ARG A 104 -3.11 -3.59 -1.00
CA ARG A 104 -4.11 -3.58 0.08
C ARG A 104 -5.52 -3.85 -0.45
N ASP A 105 -5.72 -3.85 -1.77
CA ASP A 105 -6.96 -4.30 -2.38
C ASP A 105 -7.11 -5.82 -2.19
N ARG A 106 -8.03 -6.22 -1.31
CA ARG A 106 -8.35 -7.62 -1.01
C ARG A 106 -8.87 -8.40 -2.22
N HIS A 107 -9.29 -7.71 -3.29
CA HIS A 107 -9.78 -8.34 -4.52
C HIS A 107 -8.69 -8.56 -5.56
N ARG A 108 -7.50 -7.94 -5.40
CA ARG A 108 -6.37 -8.18 -6.28
C ARG A 108 -5.41 -9.15 -5.61
N PRO A 109 -5.18 -10.34 -6.20
CA PRO A 109 -4.23 -11.29 -5.65
C PRO A 109 -2.82 -10.69 -5.67
N ALA A 110 -2.04 -10.98 -4.64
CA ALA A 110 -0.62 -10.63 -4.64
C ALA A 110 0.08 -11.27 -5.85
N GLU A 111 0.97 -10.52 -6.49
CA GLU A 111 1.72 -10.96 -7.67
C GLU A 111 3.20 -11.07 -7.31
N ILE A 112 3.88 -12.12 -7.74
CA ILE A 112 5.29 -12.37 -7.46
C ILE A 112 6.03 -12.30 -8.78
N ARG A 113 7.01 -11.41 -8.88
CA ARG A 113 7.77 -11.17 -10.11
C ARG A 113 9.24 -11.36 -9.89
N CYS A 114 9.92 -11.92 -10.89
CA CYS A 114 11.37 -11.88 -10.97
C CYS A 114 11.86 -10.53 -11.46
N ASP A 115 13.01 -10.10 -10.95
CA ASP A 115 13.72 -8.91 -11.42
C ASP A 115 14.58 -9.15 -12.67
N ALA A 116 14.96 -10.41 -12.95
CA ALA A 116 15.81 -10.79 -14.07
C ALA A 116 15.04 -11.12 -15.34
N ASP A 117 13.83 -11.69 -15.22
CA ASP A 117 12.97 -12.02 -16.36
C ASP A 117 11.51 -11.63 -16.08
N PRO A 118 10.90 -10.72 -16.85
CA PRO A 118 9.50 -10.31 -16.66
C PRO A 118 8.50 -11.43 -16.98
N ALA A 119 8.87 -12.45 -17.76
CA ALA A 119 8.03 -13.63 -17.99
C ALA A 119 7.89 -14.52 -16.74
N HIS A 120 8.82 -14.40 -15.79
CA HIS A 120 8.80 -15.10 -14.51
C HIS A 120 7.91 -14.36 -13.51
N THR A 121 6.60 -14.50 -13.72
CA THR A 121 5.55 -13.88 -12.94
C THR A 121 4.55 -14.93 -12.48
N TRP A 122 4.17 -14.86 -11.21
CA TRP A 122 3.20 -15.78 -10.60
C TRP A 122 2.19 -15.01 -9.77
N THR A 123 0.95 -15.45 -9.79
CA THR A 123 -0.06 -15.05 -8.82
C THR A 123 0.17 -15.73 -7.46
N GLY A 124 -0.45 -15.21 -6.40
CA GLY A 124 -0.32 -15.78 -5.05
C GLY A 124 -0.69 -17.27 -4.95
N HIS A 125 -1.64 -17.75 -5.77
CA HIS A 125 -2.03 -19.16 -5.79
C HIS A 125 -1.07 -20.04 -6.61
N GLU A 126 -0.58 -19.57 -7.77
CA GLU A 126 0.43 -20.28 -8.58
C GLU A 126 1.74 -20.44 -7.82
N TRP A 127 2.14 -19.42 -7.07
CA TRP A 127 3.31 -19.48 -6.21
C TRP A 127 3.19 -20.54 -5.10
N LEU A 128 2.00 -20.72 -4.54
CA LEU A 128 1.74 -21.76 -3.54
C LEU A 128 1.79 -23.15 -4.14
N ALA A 129 1.30 -23.33 -5.38
CA ALA A 129 1.42 -24.58 -6.13
C ALA A 129 2.88 -24.94 -6.46
N LEU A 130 3.76 -23.94 -6.63
CA LEU A 130 5.20 -24.13 -6.82
C LEU A 130 5.95 -24.51 -5.53
N GLY A 131 5.40 -24.17 -4.36
CA GLY A 131 5.96 -24.50 -3.06
C GLY A 131 5.94 -26.00 -2.72
N ASP A 132 5.20 -26.80 -3.50
CA ASP A 132 5.16 -28.26 -3.39
C ASP A 132 6.34 -28.95 -4.12
N ARG A 133 7.17 -28.17 -4.85
CA ARG A 133 8.47 -28.67 -5.29
C ARG A 133 9.39 -28.72 -4.08
N PRO A 134 10.03 -29.87 -3.79
CA PRO A 134 10.97 -29.98 -2.69
C PRO A 134 12.17 -29.08 -2.98
N THR A 135 12.11 -27.86 -2.45
CA THR A 135 13.30 -27.03 -2.27
C THR A 135 13.88 -27.44 -0.92
N GLU A 136 15.16 -27.79 -0.94
CA GLU A 136 15.88 -28.47 0.17
C GLU A 136 15.96 -27.63 1.47
N ALA A 137 15.51 -26.36 1.43
CA ALA A 137 15.49 -25.47 2.58
C ALA A 137 14.04 -25.17 3.03
N PRO A 138 13.68 -25.44 4.30
CA PRO A 138 12.36 -25.08 4.82
C PRO A 138 12.20 -23.55 4.82
N ARG A 139 11.21 -23.05 4.08
CA ARG A 139 10.83 -21.63 4.06
C ARG A 139 10.23 -21.24 5.41
N TRP A 140 10.77 -20.20 6.04
CA TRP A 140 10.34 -19.69 7.34
C TRP A 140 9.47 -18.44 7.16
N LEU A 141 8.27 -18.42 7.75
CA LEU A 141 7.30 -17.33 7.65
C LEU A 141 7.12 -16.63 8.99
N SER A 142 7.10 -15.30 9.01
CA SER A 142 6.76 -14.55 10.21
C SER A 142 5.24 -14.54 10.45
N PRO A 143 4.76 -14.23 11.66
CA PRO A 143 3.33 -14.07 11.93
C PRO A 143 2.67 -13.06 10.98
N ALA A 144 3.37 -11.97 10.64
CA ALA A 144 2.88 -10.96 9.72
C ALA A 144 2.73 -11.47 8.29
N ASP A 145 3.63 -12.36 7.85
CA ASP A 145 3.53 -12.99 6.53
C ASP A 145 2.30 -13.92 6.48
N ILE A 146 2.03 -14.64 7.58
CA ILE A 146 0.89 -15.56 7.67
C ILE A 146 -0.44 -14.80 7.73
N GLU A 147 -0.51 -13.71 8.51
CA GLU A 147 -1.66 -12.80 8.52
C GLU A 147 -1.98 -12.27 7.12
N CYS A 148 -0.94 -11.89 6.38
CA CYS A 148 -1.09 -11.29 5.07
C CYS A 148 -1.47 -12.32 3.99
N LEU A 149 -0.92 -13.53 4.05
CA LEU A 149 -1.10 -14.55 3.02
C LEU A 149 -2.40 -15.34 3.17
N TRP A 150 -2.90 -15.51 4.39
CA TRP A 150 -4.10 -16.31 4.68
C TRP A 150 -5.28 -15.50 5.24
N ASP A 151 -5.16 -14.17 5.32
CA ASP A 151 -6.18 -13.25 5.84
C ASP A 151 -6.74 -13.66 7.22
N ILE A 152 -5.86 -14.18 8.09
CA ILE A 152 -6.22 -14.55 9.46
C ILE A 152 -5.64 -13.55 10.48
N PRO A 153 -6.39 -13.18 11.53
CA PRO A 153 -5.86 -12.28 12.56
C PRO A 153 -4.62 -12.85 13.25
N ARG A 154 -3.70 -11.97 13.68
CA ARG A 154 -2.47 -12.33 14.41
C ARG A 154 -2.71 -13.29 15.57
N GLY A 155 -3.78 -13.07 16.34
CA GLY A 155 -4.17 -13.95 17.45
C GLY A 155 -4.48 -15.38 17.01
N SER A 156 -5.11 -15.55 15.85
CA SER A 156 -5.37 -16.86 15.25
C SER A 156 -4.10 -17.56 14.80
N VAL A 157 -3.10 -16.82 14.29
CA VAL A 157 -1.79 -17.38 13.93
C VAL A 157 -1.12 -17.99 15.16
N TYR A 158 -1.01 -17.25 16.26
CA TYR A 158 -0.37 -17.78 17.48
C TYR A 158 -1.15 -18.95 18.09
N ARG A 159 -2.48 -18.87 18.09
CA ARG A 159 -3.34 -19.95 18.58
C ARG A 159 -3.16 -21.22 17.76
N LEU A 160 -3.25 -21.13 16.42
CA LEU A 160 -3.07 -22.27 15.51
C LEU A 160 -1.65 -22.84 15.58
N ALA A 161 -0.64 -21.97 15.65
CA ALA A 161 0.75 -22.40 15.80
C ALA A 161 0.96 -23.20 17.10
N SER A 162 0.26 -22.82 18.18
CA SER A 162 0.29 -23.53 19.46
C SER A 162 -0.50 -24.84 19.42
N GLU A 163 -1.75 -24.81 18.94
CA GLU A 163 -2.65 -25.96 18.85
C GLU A 163 -2.07 -27.08 17.96
N GLN A 164 -1.52 -26.70 16.80
CA GLN A 164 -1.00 -27.62 15.80
C GLN A 164 0.52 -27.83 15.91
N ARG A 165 1.13 -27.30 16.98
CA ARG A 165 2.55 -27.44 17.34
C ARG A 165 3.48 -27.16 16.15
N TRP A 166 3.27 -26.03 15.47
CA TRP A 166 4.08 -25.65 14.31
C TRP A 166 5.56 -25.53 14.66
N ARG A 167 6.44 -26.01 13.78
CA ARG A 167 7.89 -25.83 13.93
C ARG A 167 8.19 -24.34 13.90
N ARG A 168 8.91 -23.88 14.92
CA ARG A 168 9.29 -22.48 15.11
C ARG A 168 10.79 -22.31 15.11
N HIS A 169 11.26 -21.24 14.48
CA HIS A 169 12.64 -20.79 14.53
C HIS A 169 12.69 -19.37 15.08
N ARG A 170 13.64 -19.08 15.98
CA ARG A 170 13.86 -17.74 16.50
C ARG A 170 15.06 -17.13 15.80
N ARG A 171 14.87 -15.95 15.21
CA ARG A 171 15.95 -15.16 14.59
C ARG A 171 15.76 -13.70 14.97
N ALA A 172 16.82 -13.07 15.50
CA ALA A 172 16.81 -11.67 15.94
C ALA A 172 15.60 -11.31 16.85
N GLY A 173 15.30 -12.18 17.83
CA GLY A 173 14.20 -11.96 18.78
C GLY A 173 12.78 -12.16 18.22
N ARG A 174 12.64 -12.49 16.92
CA ARG A 174 11.35 -12.76 16.27
C ARG A 174 11.14 -14.25 16.03
N ALA A 175 9.90 -14.70 16.19
CA ALA A 175 9.51 -16.08 15.89
C ALA A 175 9.08 -16.19 14.42
N TYR A 176 9.54 -17.26 13.77
CA TYR A 176 9.16 -17.66 12.43
C TYR A 176 8.64 -19.09 12.47
N TYR A 177 7.70 -19.43 11.59
CA TYR A 177 7.08 -20.74 11.50
C TYR A 177 7.39 -21.39 10.17
N ALA A 178 7.52 -22.71 10.15
CA ALA A 178 7.78 -23.44 8.91
C ALA A 178 6.56 -23.38 7.97
N ALA A 179 6.77 -22.97 6.72
CA ALA A 179 5.71 -22.81 5.72
C ALA A 179 4.87 -24.08 5.54
N ALA A 180 5.51 -25.25 5.54
CA ALA A 180 4.83 -26.55 5.40
C ALA A 180 3.81 -26.83 6.52
N ASP A 181 4.08 -26.39 7.77
CA ASP A 181 3.16 -26.61 8.89
C ASP A 181 1.96 -25.66 8.83
N VAL A 182 2.20 -24.42 8.37
CA VAL A 182 1.15 -23.41 8.08
C VAL A 182 0.23 -23.92 6.98
N GLN A 183 0.80 -24.41 5.87
CA GLN A 183 0.06 -24.95 4.73
C GLN A 183 -0.80 -26.15 5.13
N ARG A 184 -0.21 -27.16 5.79
CA ARG A 184 -0.95 -28.34 6.25
C ARG A 184 -2.13 -28.00 7.15
N THR A 185 -2.05 -26.93 7.93
CA THR A 185 -3.12 -26.53 8.84
C THR A 185 -4.21 -25.70 8.15
N LEU A 186 -3.83 -24.80 7.25
CA LEU A 186 -4.75 -23.83 6.65
C LEU A 186 -5.35 -24.29 5.32
N VAL A 187 -4.69 -25.20 4.60
CA VAL A 187 -5.20 -25.77 3.35
C VAL A 187 -6.32 -26.80 3.60
N HIS A 188 -6.30 -27.53 4.72
CA HIS A 188 -7.35 -28.50 5.07
C HIS A 188 -8.66 -27.87 5.59
N ARG A 189 -8.81 -26.55 5.49
CA ARG A 189 -10.00 -25.81 5.98
C ARG A 189 -10.86 -25.18 4.87
N HIS A 190 -10.59 -25.50 3.60
CA HIS A 190 -11.41 -25.14 2.46
C HIS A 190 -12.10 -26.37 1.87
#